data_AF-D4J9S6-F1
#
_entry.id   AF-D4J9S6-F1
#
_cell.length_a   1.000
_cell.length_b   1.000
_cell.length_c   1.000
_cell.angle_alpha   90.00
_cell.angle_beta   90.00
_cell.angle_gamma   90.00
#
_symmetry.space_group_name_H-M   'P 1'
#
loop_
_entity.id
_entity.type
_entity.pdbx_description
1 polymer ?
#
loop_
_entity_poly.entity_id
_entity_poly.type
_entity_poly.pdbx_seq_one_letter_code
_entity_poly.pdbx_strand_id
1 'polypeptide(L)'
;MAVMGCQKDDSHSEQSVKAILESFLSCSVQDVQEYQNTYLGLTAEAVGDQTGESGIASVGGLEQYFKDKYGEIMTDECIESMIDNRTIIQCMQLAEKYNSDIVSKDIWLTKKAGAADAYTYEVTVAPTSNKENETFITGAITLTNGKASYLTIEVKGVN
;
A
#
# COMPACT_ATOMS: atom_id res chain seq x y z
N MET A 1 42.34 -16.66 11.51
CA MET A 1 41.81 -15.30 11.30
C MET A 1 40.33 -15.42 11.05
N ALA A 2 39.53 -14.81 11.92
CA ALA A 2 38.09 -14.84 11.84
C ALA A 2 37.59 -13.78 10.86
N VAL A 3 36.74 -14.19 9.91
CA VAL A 3 35.69 -13.34 9.36
C VAL A 3 34.46 -14.22 9.25
N MET A 4 33.85 -14.54 10.40
CA MET A 4 32.45 -14.97 10.41
C MET A 4 31.63 -13.73 10.04
N GLY A 5 31.45 -13.51 8.75
CA GLY A 5 30.46 -12.56 8.26
C GLY A 5 29.09 -13.04 8.75
N CYS A 6 28.43 -12.22 9.55
CA CYS A 6 27.05 -12.46 9.96
C CYS A 6 26.20 -12.70 8.70
N GLN A 7 25.80 -13.94 8.44
CA GLN A 7 24.73 -14.31 7.50
C GLN A 7 23.36 -14.03 8.14
N LYS A 8 23.21 -12.84 8.73
CA LYS A 8 21.94 -12.30 9.18
C LYS A 8 21.65 -11.19 8.20
N ASP A 9 20.54 -11.27 7.48
CA ASP A 9 19.64 -10.15 7.17
C ASP A 9 18.79 -10.43 5.93
N ASP A 10 19.27 -11.16 4.92
CA ASP A 10 18.51 -11.40 3.67
C ASP A 10 17.14 -12.09 3.88
N SER A 11 17.10 -13.17 4.67
CA SER A 11 15.86 -13.90 4.92
C SER A 11 14.88 -13.13 5.80
N HIS A 12 15.38 -12.23 6.66
CA HIS A 12 14.53 -11.48 7.58
C HIS A 12 13.92 -10.26 6.89
N SER A 13 14.70 -9.55 6.08
CA SER A 13 14.18 -8.46 5.27
C SER A 13 13.26 -8.95 4.16
N GLU A 14 13.54 -10.10 3.52
CA GLU A 14 12.62 -10.69 2.55
C GLU A 14 11.25 -11.04 3.18
N GLN A 15 11.25 -11.65 4.37
CA GLN A 15 10.00 -11.95 5.10
C GLN A 15 9.26 -10.69 5.50
N SER A 16 9.98 -9.66 5.95
CA SER A 16 9.39 -8.36 6.29
C SER A 16 8.75 -7.71 5.06
N VAL A 17 9.41 -7.74 3.91
CA VAL A 17 8.86 -7.25 2.64
C VAL A 17 7.58 -8.01 2.27
N LYS A 18 7.58 -9.34 2.36
CA LYS A 18 6.38 -10.14 2.08
C LYS A 18 5.22 -9.75 2.99
N ALA A 19 5.44 -9.64 4.30
CA ALA A 19 4.40 -9.27 5.25
C ALA A 19 3.84 -7.85 4.97
N ILE A 20 4.69 -6.89 4.61
CA ILE A 20 4.25 -5.54 4.23
C ILE A 20 3.39 -5.59 2.96
N LEU A 21 3.84 -6.32 1.93
CA LEU A 21 3.09 -6.46 0.68
C LEU A 21 1.75 -7.19 0.90
N GLU A 22 1.72 -8.22 1.75
CA GLU A 22 0.49 -8.93 2.10
C GLU A 22 -0.51 -8.01 2.79
N SER A 23 -0.05 -7.23 3.77
CA SER A 23 -0.90 -6.30 4.52
C SER A 23 -1.39 -5.14 3.64
N PHE A 24 -0.57 -4.66 2.72
CA PHE A 24 -0.90 -3.49 1.91
C PHE A 24 -1.72 -3.82 0.66
N LEU A 25 -1.47 -4.98 0.02
CA LEU A 25 -2.16 -5.44 -1.19
C LEU A 25 -3.36 -6.36 -0.89
N SER A 26 -3.74 -6.47 0.38
CA SER A 26 -4.97 -7.13 0.80
C SER A 26 -5.87 -6.11 1.52
N CYS A 27 -7.15 -6.12 1.23
CA CYS A 27 -8.11 -5.18 1.78
C CYS A 27 -9.52 -5.76 1.71
N SER A 28 -10.38 -5.27 2.58
CA SER A 28 -11.77 -5.67 2.68
C SER A 28 -12.71 -4.67 2.01
N VAL A 29 -13.94 -5.09 1.74
CA VAL A 29 -15.02 -4.18 1.35
C VAL A 29 -15.34 -3.15 2.45
N GLN A 30 -15.04 -3.45 3.71
CA GLN A 30 -15.19 -2.51 4.82
C GLN A 30 -14.17 -1.36 4.72
N ASP A 31 -12.94 -1.65 4.28
CA ASP A 31 -11.92 -0.62 4.06
C ASP A 31 -12.36 0.38 2.98
N VAL A 32 -13.09 -0.09 1.95
CA VAL A 32 -13.68 0.77 0.92
C VAL A 32 -14.72 1.71 1.52
N GLN A 33 -15.62 1.17 2.36
CA GLN A 33 -16.67 1.96 3.02
C GLN A 33 -16.08 2.99 3.98
N GLU A 34 -15.07 2.61 4.77
CA GLU A 34 -14.39 3.51 5.70
C GLU A 34 -13.66 4.65 4.97
N TYR A 35 -12.97 4.33 3.87
CA TYR A 35 -12.35 5.33 3.01
C TYR A 35 -13.39 6.29 2.41
N GLN A 36 -14.49 5.76 1.86
CA GLN A 36 -15.56 6.58 1.28
C GLN A 36 -16.23 7.48 2.33
N ASN A 37 -16.47 6.97 3.54
CA ASN A 37 -17.05 7.75 4.64
C ASN A 37 -16.10 8.85 5.11
N THR A 38 -14.80 8.54 5.25
CA THR A 38 -13.77 9.54 5.58
C THR A 38 -13.72 10.62 4.51
N TYR A 39 -13.68 10.23 3.23
CA TYR A 39 -13.67 11.15 2.10
C TYR A 39 -14.92 12.05 2.09
N LEU A 40 -16.12 11.47 2.25
CA LEU A 40 -17.38 12.21 2.28
C LEU A 40 -17.47 13.14 3.50
N GLY A 41 -17.04 12.69 4.68
CA GLY A 41 -16.99 13.50 5.91
C GLY A 41 -16.19 14.79 5.70
N LEU A 42 -15.00 14.68 5.11
CA LEU A 42 -14.15 15.84 4.80
C LEU A 42 -14.81 16.79 3.80
N THR A 43 -15.50 16.26 2.79
CA THR A 43 -16.25 17.11 1.83
C THR A 43 -17.44 17.82 2.48
N ALA A 44 -18.12 17.17 3.43
CA ALA A 44 -19.25 17.76 4.15
C ALA A 44 -18.80 18.85 5.13
N GLU A 45 -17.69 18.64 5.84
CA GLU A 45 -17.06 19.63 6.73
C GLU A 45 -16.64 20.88 5.94
N ALA A 46 -16.06 20.72 4.75
CA ALA A 46 -15.68 21.83 3.89
C ALA A 46 -16.88 22.65 3.37
N VAL A 47 -18.07 22.05 3.26
CA VAL A 47 -19.30 22.74 2.82
C VAL A 47 -20.01 23.43 4.00
N GLY A 48 -19.75 23.03 5.24
CA GLY A 48 -20.28 23.66 6.46
C GLY A 48 -19.56 24.96 6.87
N ASP A 49 -18.32 25.15 6.43
CA ASP A 49 -17.46 26.31 6.76
C ASP A 49 -17.44 27.37 5.64
N GLN A 50 -18.62 27.84 5.23
CA GLN A 50 -18.74 28.89 4.20
C GLN A 50 -18.49 30.29 4.79
N THR A 51 -17.29 30.50 5.34
CA THR A 51 -16.68 31.82 5.49
C THR A 51 -15.30 31.83 4.84
N GLY A 52 -15.28 31.65 3.52
CA GLY A 52 -14.28 32.31 2.66
C GLY A 52 -12.87 31.74 2.64
N GLU A 53 -12.71 30.50 2.19
CA GLU A 53 -11.69 30.15 1.17
C GLU A 53 -12.10 28.84 0.50
N SER A 54 -12.67 28.92 -0.69
CA SER A 54 -13.08 27.74 -1.45
C SER A 54 -11.84 27.07 -2.04
N GLY A 55 -11.34 26.02 -1.38
CA GLY A 55 -10.35 25.12 -1.95
C GLY A 55 -9.84 24.16 -0.88
N ILE A 56 -9.64 22.88 -1.22
CA ILE A 56 -9.09 21.84 -0.35
C ILE A 56 -9.86 21.57 0.96
N ALA A 57 -11.01 20.88 0.82
CA ALA A 57 -11.45 19.95 1.86
C ALA A 57 -10.23 19.14 2.34
N SER A 58 -9.91 19.28 3.62
CA SER A 58 -8.59 19.08 4.23
C SER A 58 -7.83 17.86 3.72
N VAL A 59 -6.78 18.11 2.92
CA VAL A 59 -5.77 17.10 2.52
C VAL A 59 -5.23 16.34 3.74
N GLY A 60 -5.18 16.98 4.92
CA GLY A 60 -4.74 16.37 6.17
C GLY A 60 -5.65 15.26 6.74
N GLY A 61 -6.94 15.21 6.39
CA GLY A 61 -7.85 14.19 6.93
C GLY A 61 -7.63 12.80 6.32
N LEU A 62 -7.42 12.75 5.00
CA LEU A 62 -7.06 11.51 4.30
C LEU A 62 -5.64 11.06 4.65
N GLU A 63 -4.72 12.01 4.81
CA GLU A 63 -3.35 11.72 5.23
C GLU A 63 -3.33 11.03 6.60
N GLN A 64 -4.06 11.57 7.59
CA GLN A 64 -4.14 10.94 8.91
C GLN A 64 -4.77 9.54 8.84
N TYR A 65 -5.85 9.37 8.07
CA TYR A 65 -6.47 8.06 7.86
C TYR A 65 -5.47 7.01 7.35
N PHE A 66 -4.64 7.37 6.35
CA PHE A 66 -3.64 6.42 5.83
C PHE A 66 -2.45 6.23 6.78
N LYS A 67 -2.06 7.26 7.55
CA LYS A 67 -1.06 7.13 8.62
C LYS A 67 -1.54 6.16 9.71
N ASP A 68 -2.80 6.23 10.10
CA ASP A 68 -3.39 5.30 11.07
C ASP A 68 -3.46 3.87 10.51
N LYS A 69 -3.80 3.73 9.21
CA LYS A 69 -3.95 2.43 8.56
C LYS A 69 -2.62 1.73 8.25
N TYR A 70 -1.62 2.47 7.80
CA TYR A 70 -0.38 1.91 7.26
C TYR A 70 0.89 2.34 8.01
N GLY A 71 0.79 3.22 9.01
CA GLY A 71 1.94 3.75 9.74
C GLY A 71 2.77 2.70 10.49
N GLU A 72 2.22 1.52 10.77
CA GLU A 72 2.99 0.40 11.33
C GLU A 72 3.93 -0.25 10.29
N ILE A 73 3.56 -0.23 9.01
CA ILE A 73 4.26 -0.93 7.92
C ILE A 73 4.98 0.00 6.94
N MET A 74 4.64 1.29 6.93
CA MET A 74 5.19 2.31 6.04
C MET A 74 5.67 3.53 6.85
N THR A 75 6.67 4.22 6.33
CA THR A 75 7.06 5.54 6.82
C THR A 75 6.07 6.60 6.34
N ASP A 76 5.96 7.70 7.09
CA ASP A 76 5.09 8.84 6.74
C ASP A 76 5.41 9.39 5.34
N GLU A 77 6.71 9.55 5.01
CA GLU A 77 7.14 10.02 3.68
C GLU A 77 6.70 9.07 2.55
N CYS A 78 6.72 7.76 2.80
CA CYS A 78 6.22 6.77 1.84
C CYS A 78 4.70 6.89 1.67
N ILE A 79 3.96 7.05 2.77
CA ILE A 79 2.50 7.21 2.76
C ILE A 79 2.11 8.47 1.97
N GLU A 80 2.75 9.60 2.27
CA GLU A 80 2.54 10.88 1.57
C GLU A 80 2.79 10.75 0.06
N SER A 81 3.92 10.16 -0.32
CA SER A 81 4.24 9.88 -1.73
C SER A 81 3.18 9.01 -2.41
N MET A 82 2.63 8.00 -1.72
CA MET A 82 1.60 7.12 -2.30
C MET A 82 0.23 7.79 -2.39
N ILE A 83 -0.09 8.71 -1.48
CA ILE A 83 -1.29 9.57 -1.56
C ILE A 83 -1.19 10.47 -2.80
N ASP A 84 -0.05 11.15 -2.99
CA ASP A 84 0.18 12.05 -4.12
C ASP A 84 0.07 11.32 -5.47
N ASN A 85 0.62 10.11 -5.53
CA ASN A 85 0.52 9.25 -6.71
C ASN A 85 -0.83 8.50 -6.83
N ARG A 86 -1.72 8.66 -5.85
CA ARG A 86 -3.04 7.99 -5.76
C ARG A 86 -2.98 6.46 -5.75
N THR A 87 -1.81 5.89 -5.46
CA THR A 87 -1.59 4.43 -5.45
C THR A 87 -1.92 3.82 -4.09
N ILE A 88 -2.03 4.61 -3.02
CA ILE A 88 -2.34 4.12 -1.67
C ILE A 88 -3.73 3.46 -1.55
N ILE A 89 -4.64 3.78 -2.49
CA ILE A 89 -6.00 3.22 -2.57
C ILE A 89 -6.13 2.10 -3.60
N GLN A 90 -5.04 1.61 -4.20
CA GLN A 90 -5.11 0.65 -5.30
C GLN A 90 -5.84 -0.64 -4.93
N CYS A 91 -5.62 -1.16 -3.72
CA CYS A 91 -6.35 -2.33 -3.24
C CYS A 91 -7.85 -2.03 -3.12
N MET A 92 -8.22 -0.88 -2.52
CA MET A 92 -9.61 -0.48 -2.33
C MET A 92 -10.34 -0.33 -3.67
N GLN A 93 -9.68 0.19 -4.71
CA GLN A 93 -10.24 0.27 -6.06
C GLN A 93 -10.53 -1.11 -6.65
N LEU A 94 -9.67 -2.10 -6.41
CA LEU A 94 -9.92 -3.49 -6.82
C LEU A 94 -11.08 -4.10 -6.02
N ALA A 95 -11.12 -3.87 -4.71
CA ALA A 95 -12.20 -4.36 -3.85
C ALA A 95 -13.56 -3.79 -4.27
N GLU A 96 -13.62 -2.50 -4.59
CA GLU A 96 -14.80 -1.83 -5.14
C GLU A 96 -15.20 -2.42 -6.50
N LYS A 97 -14.24 -2.55 -7.42
CA LYS A 97 -14.48 -3.12 -8.77
C LYS A 97 -15.12 -4.51 -8.72
N TYR A 98 -14.61 -5.38 -7.84
CA TYR A 98 -15.10 -6.75 -7.71
C TYR A 98 -16.21 -6.92 -6.68
N ASN A 99 -16.55 -5.85 -5.94
CA ASN A 99 -17.45 -5.87 -4.78
C ASN A 99 -17.12 -7.04 -3.83
N SER A 100 -15.83 -7.16 -3.48
CA SER A 100 -15.29 -8.30 -2.76
C SER A 100 -13.99 -7.92 -2.07
N ASP A 101 -13.69 -8.60 -0.96
CA ASP A 101 -12.36 -8.50 -0.34
C ASP A 101 -11.30 -8.97 -1.34
N ILE A 102 -10.14 -8.34 -1.31
CA ILE A 102 -8.97 -8.65 -2.11
C ILE A 102 -7.94 -9.31 -1.22
N VAL A 103 -7.38 -10.41 -1.70
CA VAL A 103 -6.27 -11.09 -1.05
C VAL A 103 -5.09 -11.14 -2.00
N SER A 104 -3.90 -10.88 -1.47
CA SER A 104 -2.65 -11.16 -2.15
C SER A 104 -2.34 -12.66 -2.17
N LYS A 105 -1.67 -13.08 -3.24
CA LYS A 105 -1.20 -14.43 -3.54
C LYS A 105 0.15 -14.33 -4.24
N ASP A 106 0.93 -15.41 -4.19
CA ASP A 106 2.12 -15.61 -5.02
C ASP A 106 3.04 -14.40 -5.09
N ILE A 107 3.64 -14.04 -3.94
CA ILE A 107 4.55 -12.91 -3.83
C ILE A 107 5.97 -13.34 -4.19
N TRP A 108 6.46 -12.81 -5.30
CA TRP A 108 7.81 -13.03 -5.80
C TRP A 108 8.66 -11.79 -5.59
N LEU A 109 9.84 -11.97 -5.00
CA LEU A 109 10.78 -10.89 -4.70
C LEU A 109 12.09 -11.11 -5.42
N THR A 110 12.61 -10.03 -6.00
CA THR A 110 13.94 -9.98 -6.59
C THR A 110 14.75 -8.88 -5.91
N LYS A 111 15.80 -9.26 -5.18
CA LYS A 111 16.66 -8.30 -4.48
C LYS A 111 17.44 -7.44 -5.49
N LYS A 112 17.46 -6.12 -5.29
CA LYS A 112 18.24 -5.19 -6.11
C LYS A 112 19.72 -5.27 -5.72
N ALA A 113 20.58 -5.49 -6.71
CA ALA A 113 22.03 -5.54 -6.50
C ALA A 113 22.57 -4.20 -5.98
N GLY A 114 23.44 -4.25 -4.97
CA GLY A 114 24.10 -3.06 -4.42
C GLY A 114 23.24 -2.17 -3.51
N ALA A 115 21.99 -2.55 -3.23
CA ALA A 115 21.12 -1.84 -2.28
C ALA A 115 20.73 -2.77 -1.12
N ALA A 116 20.90 -2.28 0.11
CA ALA A 116 20.37 -2.96 1.29
C ALA A 116 18.84 -2.85 1.30
N ASP A 117 18.16 -3.97 1.55
CA ASP A 117 16.71 -4.08 1.74
C ASP A 117 15.83 -3.42 0.66
N ALA A 118 16.29 -3.44 -0.59
CA ALA A 118 15.55 -2.98 -1.75
C ALA A 118 15.25 -4.15 -2.70
N TYR A 119 14.00 -4.24 -3.13
CA TYR A 119 13.48 -5.33 -3.95
C TYR A 119 12.62 -4.80 -5.08
N THR A 120 12.58 -5.52 -6.19
CA THR A 120 11.42 -5.50 -7.09
C THR A 120 10.52 -6.66 -6.72
N TYR A 121 9.21 -6.50 -6.95
CA TYR A 121 8.23 -7.52 -6.60
C TYR A 121 7.23 -7.75 -7.71
N GLU A 122 6.68 -8.95 -7.72
CA GLU A 122 5.50 -9.35 -8.49
C GLU A 122 4.53 -10.02 -7.51
N VAL A 123 3.27 -9.62 -7.55
CA VAL A 123 2.20 -10.13 -6.68
C VAL A 123 0.96 -10.38 -7.52
N THR A 124 0.33 -11.53 -7.33
CA THR A 124 -1.00 -11.80 -7.85
C THR A 124 -2.02 -11.44 -6.76
N VAL A 125 -3.03 -10.65 -7.07
CA VAL A 125 -4.16 -10.42 -6.15
C VAL A 125 -5.44 -10.96 -6.75
N ALA A 126 -6.38 -11.41 -5.93
CA ALA A 126 -7.67 -11.88 -6.42
C ALA A 126 -8.80 -11.53 -5.44
N PRO A 127 -10.03 -11.32 -5.93
CA PRO A 127 -11.18 -11.20 -5.07
C PRO A 127 -11.51 -12.54 -4.43
N THR A 128 -11.91 -12.50 -3.16
CA THR A 128 -12.34 -13.69 -2.42
C THR A 128 -13.62 -14.31 -3.00
N SER A 129 -14.48 -13.51 -3.63
CA SER A 129 -15.73 -13.95 -4.29
C SER A 129 -15.50 -14.74 -5.58
N ASN A 130 -14.42 -14.46 -6.31
CA ASN A 130 -14.04 -15.20 -7.53
C ASN A 130 -12.52 -15.20 -7.71
N LYS A 131 -11.90 -16.31 -7.29
CA LYS A 131 -10.43 -16.46 -7.31
C LYS A 131 -9.83 -16.53 -8.72
N GLU A 132 -10.63 -16.68 -9.77
CA GLU A 132 -10.18 -16.66 -11.17
C GLU A 132 -9.99 -15.23 -11.71
N ASN A 133 -10.57 -14.22 -11.04
CA ASN A 133 -10.41 -12.81 -11.41
C ASN A 133 -9.09 -12.24 -10.85
N GLU A 134 -7.98 -12.79 -11.32
CA GLU A 134 -6.65 -12.41 -10.85
C GLU A 134 -6.20 -11.09 -11.47
N THR A 135 -5.49 -10.29 -10.69
CA THR A 135 -4.85 -9.04 -11.11
C THR A 135 -3.37 -9.12 -10.77
N PHE A 136 -2.52 -8.89 -11.76
CA PHE A 136 -1.07 -8.92 -11.57
C PHE A 136 -0.56 -7.52 -11.24
N ILE A 137 0.21 -7.44 -10.16
CA ILE A 137 0.79 -6.20 -9.65
C ILE A 137 2.31 -6.34 -9.64
N THR A 138 3.01 -5.37 -10.21
CA THR A 138 4.47 -5.27 -10.13
C THR A 138 4.87 -4.00 -9.42
N GLY A 139 6.07 -3.99 -8.86
CA GLY A 139 6.55 -2.80 -8.19
C GLY A 139 7.97 -2.90 -7.66
N ALA A 140 8.31 -1.90 -6.87
CA ALA A 140 9.56 -1.85 -6.13
C ALA A 140 9.26 -1.40 -4.69
N ILE A 141 10.03 -1.95 -3.76
CA ILE A 141 9.93 -1.66 -2.34
C ILE A 141 11.33 -1.52 -1.75
N THR A 142 11.53 -0.52 -0.89
CA THR A 142 12.74 -0.35 -0.09
C THR A 142 12.35 -0.22 1.37
N LEU A 143 13.08 -0.91 2.25
CA LEU A 143 12.85 -0.82 3.69
C LEU A 143 13.83 0.15 4.36
N THR A 144 13.35 0.79 5.43
CA THR A 144 14.18 1.55 6.38
C THR A 144 13.62 1.27 7.77
N ASN A 145 14.46 0.74 8.66
CA ASN A 145 14.06 0.34 10.02
C ASN A 145 12.83 -0.59 10.05
N GLY A 146 12.74 -1.52 9.10
CA GLY A 146 11.65 -2.50 9.02
C GLY A 146 10.33 -1.99 8.44
N LYS A 147 10.24 -0.71 8.05
CA LYS A 147 9.07 -0.13 7.36
C LYS A 147 9.40 0.17 5.90
N ALA A 148 8.41 0.16 5.03
CA ALA A 148 8.58 0.64 3.66
C ALA A 148 8.82 2.16 3.66
N SER A 149 10.00 2.55 3.16
CA SER A 149 10.37 3.95 2.91
C SER A 149 10.17 4.36 1.45
N TYR A 150 10.03 3.38 0.57
CA TYR A 150 9.67 3.59 -0.83
C TYR A 150 8.82 2.42 -1.30
N LEU A 151 7.70 2.70 -1.94
CA LEU A 151 6.85 1.69 -2.56
C LEU A 151 6.20 2.24 -3.84
N THR A 152 6.26 1.47 -4.92
CA THR A 152 5.57 1.79 -6.18
C THR A 152 4.71 0.64 -6.63
N ILE A 153 3.53 0.94 -7.15
CA ILE A 153 2.59 -0.05 -7.67
C ILE A 153 2.36 0.19 -9.16
N GLU A 154 2.41 -0.87 -9.94
CA GLU A 154 1.93 -0.90 -11.31
C GLU A 154 0.98 -2.09 -11.47
N VAL A 155 -0.27 -1.82 -11.81
CA VAL A 155 -1.22 -2.87 -12.19
C VAL A 155 -0.96 -3.25 -13.64
N LYS A 156 -0.57 -4.50 -13.89
CA LYS A 156 -0.48 -5.04 -15.25
C LYS A 156 -1.89 -5.40 -15.70
N GLY A 157 -2.39 -4.67 -16.69
CA GLY A 157 -3.76 -4.80 -17.20
C GLY A 157 -4.07 -6.24 -17.60
N VAL A 158 -5.12 -6.79 -17.00
CA VAL A 158 -5.85 -7.93 -17.55
C VAL A 158 -6.73 -7.35 -18.65
N ASN A 159 -6.36 -7.57 -19.91
CA ASN A 159 -7.22 -7.29 -21.07
C ASN A 159 -8.47 -8.16 -21.02
#